data_AF-A0A5B9DK89-F1
#
_entry.id   AF-A0A5B9DK89-F1
#
_cell.length_a   1.000
_cell.length_b   1.000
_cell.length_c   1.000
_cell.angle_alpha   90.00
_cell.angle_beta   90.00
_cell.angle_gamma   90.00
#
_symmetry.space_group_name_H-M   'P 1'
#
loop_
_entity.id
_entity.type
_entity.pdbx_description
1 polymer ?
#
loop_
_entity_poly.entity_id
_entity_poly.type
_entity_poly.pdbx_seq_one_letter_code
_entity_poly.pdbx_strand_id
1 'polypeptide(L)'
;MQKLLLPVLLAVSSVGAMALPAQAASVPRCEIGSSTDHFDADENELRVRGLGLNVQRVEEWNNCIRAYVRNADGSESVMYFDPVSLRQVGGDYQGF
;
A
#
# COMPACT_ATOMS: atom_id res chain seq x y z
N MET A 1 -47.34 31.10 -42.90
CA MET A 1 -48.14 30.34 -41.91
C MET A 1 -47.50 28.96 -41.75
N GLN A 2 -46.59 28.81 -40.79
CA GLN A 2 -45.82 27.57 -40.57
C GLN A 2 -46.62 26.66 -39.61
N LYS A 3 -47.13 25.54 -40.13
CA LYS A 3 -47.86 24.54 -39.35
C LYS A 3 -46.88 23.74 -38.48
N LEU A 4 -47.02 23.88 -37.16
CA LEU A 4 -46.48 22.95 -36.16
C LEU A 4 -46.97 21.53 -36.47
N LEU A 5 -46.10 20.52 -36.31
CA LEU A 5 -46.47 19.18 -35.84
C LEU A 5 -45.22 18.34 -35.51
N LEU A 6 -45.37 17.55 -34.44
CA LEU A 6 -44.55 16.44 -33.91
C LEU A 6 -43.46 16.75 -32.85
N PRO A 7 -43.80 16.61 -31.55
CA PRO A 7 -42.82 16.31 -30.51
C PRO A 7 -42.60 14.79 -30.45
N VAL A 8 -41.43 14.30 -30.81
CA VAL A 8 -41.03 12.91 -30.49
C VAL A 8 -40.24 12.96 -29.20
N LEU A 9 -40.91 12.58 -28.10
CA LEU A 9 -40.27 12.21 -26.85
C LEU A 9 -39.30 11.06 -27.11
N LEU A 10 -38.00 11.32 -26.97
CA LEU A 10 -37.02 10.26 -26.76
C LEU A 10 -36.87 10.05 -25.25
N ALA A 11 -37.48 8.96 -24.80
CA ALA A 11 -37.46 8.50 -23.43
C ALA A 11 -36.07 8.00 -23.01
N VAL A 12 -35.67 8.44 -21.81
CA VAL A 12 -35.01 7.68 -20.74
C VAL A 12 -34.11 6.51 -21.15
N SER A 13 -32.82 6.68 -20.86
CA SER A 13 -32.07 5.67 -20.13
C SER A 13 -30.87 6.34 -19.46
N SER A 14 -31.09 6.88 -18.26
CA SER A 14 -30.02 7.22 -17.34
C SER A 14 -29.27 5.94 -16.99
N VAL A 15 -28.13 5.71 -17.65
CA VAL A 15 -27.21 4.64 -17.26
C VAL A 15 -26.62 5.05 -15.92
N GLY A 16 -27.25 4.56 -14.85
CA GLY A 16 -26.72 4.60 -13.50
C GLY A 16 -25.45 3.77 -13.45
N ALA A 17 -24.31 4.39 -13.75
CA ALA A 17 -23.03 3.86 -13.32
C ALA A 17 -22.97 4.04 -11.81
N MET A 18 -23.42 3.01 -11.07
CA MET A 18 -22.98 2.80 -9.70
C MET A 18 -21.46 2.57 -9.78
N ALA A 19 -20.69 3.66 -9.79
CA ALA A 19 -19.29 3.60 -9.47
C ALA A 19 -19.23 3.12 -8.02
N LEU A 20 -19.07 1.82 -7.83
CA LEU A 20 -18.61 1.26 -6.57
C LEU A 20 -17.41 2.11 -6.13
N PRO A 21 -17.26 2.44 -4.84
CA PRO A 21 -16.04 3.06 -4.38
C PRO A 21 -14.91 2.14 -4.86
N ALA A 22 -14.05 2.68 -5.73
CA ALA A 22 -12.72 2.13 -5.91
C ALA A 22 -12.19 2.13 -4.49
N GLN A 23 -12.07 0.94 -3.90
CA GLN A 23 -11.41 0.76 -2.62
C GLN A 23 -10.00 1.26 -2.92
N ALA A 24 -9.75 2.53 -2.63
CA ALA A 24 -8.41 3.05 -2.46
C ALA A 24 -7.86 2.12 -1.39
N ALA A 25 -7.09 1.13 -1.83
CA ALA A 25 -6.40 0.24 -0.93
C ALA A 25 -5.66 1.19 0.01
N SER A 26 -6.10 1.25 1.26
CA SER A 26 -5.35 1.89 2.32
C SER A 26 -4.06 1.08 2.41
N VAL A 27 -3.09 1.48 1.61
CA VAL A 27 -1.75 0.92 1.63
C VAL A 27 -1.08 1.35 2.92
N PRO A 28 -0.19 0.50 3.46
CA PRO A 28 0.30 0.62 4.82
C PRO A 28 0.92 1.98 5.11
N ARG A 29 0.44 2.60 6.20
CA ARG A 29 1.08 3.77 6.81
C ARG A 29 2.18 3.28 7.74
N CYS A 30 3.39 3.78 7.56
CA CYS A 30 4.46 3.65 8.51
C CYS A 30 4.85 5.04 9.00
N GLU A 31 4.87 5.19 10.32
CA GLU A 31 5.51 6.29 11.04
C GLU A 31 5.55 5.92 12.53
N ILE A 32 6.64 5.29 12.99
CA ILE A 32 6.96 5.19 14.43
C ILE A 32 8.38 5.74 14.62
N GLY A 33 8.53 6.58 15.64
CA GLY A 33 9.12 7.94 15.58
C GLY A 33 10.59 8.14 15.18
N SER A 34 10.87 7.92 13.89
CA SER A 34 11.78 8.63 12.97
C SER A 34 13.23 8.95 13.39
N SER A 35 14.18 8.47 12.58
CA SER A 35 14.95 9.38 11.72
C SER A 35 15.44 8.60 10.49
N THR A 36 14.97 8.99 9.30
CA THR A 36 15.46 8.51 7.99
C THR A 36 16.49 9.47 7.38
N ASP A 37 17.28 10.14 8.21
CA ASP A 37 18.39 10.98 7.74
C ASP A 37 19.59 10.13 7.25
N HIS A 38 19.60 8.82 7.55
CA HIS A 38 20.60 7.86 7.11
C HIS A 38 20.05 6.42 7.05
N PHE A 39 19.19 6.12 6.08
CA PHE A 39 18.82 4.72 5.82
C PHE A 39 20.00 3.97 5.18
N ASP A 40 20.65 3.11 5.95
CA ASP A 40 21.67 2.18 5.45
C ASP A 40 21.04 0.81 5.16
N ALA A 41 20.98 0.44 3.88
CA ALA A 41 20.30 -0.80 3.47
C ALA A 41 21.05 -2.06 3.96
N ASP A 42 22.38 -2.03 3.97
CA ASP A 42 23.20 -3.17 4.38
C ASP A 42 23.06 -3.42 5.90
N GLU A 43 23.10 -2.36 6.70
CA GLU A 43 22.88 -2.44 8.14
C GLU A 43 21.48 -2.96 8.47
N ASN A 44 20.45 -2.38 7.85
CA ASN A 44 19.07 -2.77 8.10
C ASN A 44 18.78 -4.20 7.62
N GLU A 45 19.41 -4.65 6.53
CA GLU A 45 19.30 -6.04 6.08
C GLU A 45 19.87 -7.01 7.12
N LEU A 46 21.07 -6.73 7.64
CA LEU A 46 21.68 -7.54 8.69
C LEU A 46 20.81 -7.59 9.96
N ARG A 47 20.24 -6.46 10.35
CA ARG A 47 19.34 -6.34 11.51
C ARG A 47 18.07 -7.17 11.34
N VAL A 48 17.42 -7.12 10.18
CA VAL A 48 16.20 -7.92 9.92
C VAL A 48 16.53 -9.40 9.73
N ARG A 49 17.67 -9.75 9.10
CA ARG A 49 18.16 -11.15 9.04
C ARG A 49 18.42 -11.72 10.44
N GLY A 50 18.83 -10.89 11.39
CA GLY A 50 18.99 -11.25 12.81
C GLY A 50 17.70 -11.76 13.47
N LEU A 51 16.53 -11.50 12.88
CA LEU A 51 15.24 -12.04 13.31
C LEU A 51 15.00 -13.49 12.83
N GLY A 52 15.96 -14.09 12.12
CA GLY A 52 15.84 -15.44 11.54
C GLY A 52 15.06 -15.49 10.23
N LEU A 53 14.82 -14.34 9.60
CA LEU A 53 14.10 -14.23 8.32
C LEU A 53 15.07 -14.39 7.15
N ASN A 54 14.63 -15.08 6.10
CA ASN A 54 15.37 -15.19 4.84
C ASN A 54 15.12 -13.94 3.98
N VAL A 55 15.75 -12.82 4.38
CA VAL A 55 15.63 -11.54 3.69
C VAL A 55 16.45 -11.55 2.41
N GLN A 56 15.84 -11.15 1.30
CA GLN A 56 16.47 -11.03 0.00
C GLN A 56 17.03 -9.63 -0.26
N ARG A 57 16.33 -8.62 0.25
CA ARG A 57 16.68 -7.21 0.18
C ARG A 57 15.82 -6.41 1.15
N VAL A 58 16.31 -5.25 1.55
CA VAL A 58 15.53 -4.25 2.28
C VAL A 58 15.52 -2.92 1.53
N GLU A 59 14.47 -2.14 1.72
CA GLU A 59 14.33 -0.80 1.17
C GLU A 59 13.66 0.11 2.20
N GLU A 60 13.89 1.41 2.08
CA GLU A 60 13.12 2.40 2.83
C GLU A 60 11.73 2.57 2.20
N TRP A 61 10.67 2.55 3.03
CA TRP A 61 9.31 2.78 2.58
C TRP A 61 8.48 3.49 3.65
N ASN A 62 8.09 4.75 3.41
CA ASN A 62 7.34 5.57 4.38
C ASN A 62 7.98 5.53 5.79
N ASN A 63 9.28 5.78 5.92
CA ASN A 63 10.01 5.70 7.20
C ASN A 63 10.04 4.31 7.87
N CYS A 64 9.80 3.23 7.10
CA CYS A 64 9.97 1.84 7.53
C CYS A 64 11.07 1.13 6.75
N ILE A 65 11.56 0.04 7.34
CA ILE A 65 12.30 -0.98 6.60
C ILE A 65 11.27 -1.89 5.92
N ARG A 66 11.20 -1.84 4.59
CA ARG A 66 10.48 -2.81 3.76
C ARG A 66 11.41 -3.96 3.40
N ALA A 67 11.19 -5.12 3.99
CA ALA A 67 11.96 -6.33 3.73
C ALA A 67 11.20 -7.28 2.80
N TYR A 68 11.93 -7.83 1.83
CA TYR A 68 11.44 -8.88 0.95
C TYR A 68 11.95 -10.22 1.47
N VAL A 69 11.04 -11.05 1.97
CA VAL A 69 11.38 -12.31 2.63
C VAL A 69 11.00 -13.47 1.72
N ARG A 70 11.96 -14.37 1.48
CA ARG A 70 11.71 -15.60 0.74
C ARG A 70 11.18 -16.67 1.69
N ASN A 71 9.98 -17.14 1.42
CA ASN A 71 9.32 -18.22 2.13
C ASN A 71 9.90 -19.59 1.75
N ALA A 72 9.57 -20.60 2.54
CA ALA A 72 10.06 -21.97 2.34
C ALA A 72 9.56 -22.60 1.03
N ASP A 73 8.41 -22.16 0.50
CA ASP A 73 7.86 -22.57 -0.79
C ASP A 73 8.49 -21.83 -1.98
N GLY A 74 9.43 -20.92 -1.71
CA GLY A 74 10.10 -20.09 -2.71
C GLY A 74 9.33 -18.83 -3.10
N SER A 75 8.13 -18.60 -2.55
CA SER A 75 7.40 -17.35 -2.73
C SER A 75 8.08 -16.20 -1.98
N GLU A 76 7.78 -14.96 -2.38
CA GLU A 76 8.29 -13.75 -1.73
C GLU A 76 7.16 -13.03 -1.00
N SER A 77 7.41 -12.59 0.22
CA SER A 77 6.48 -11.79 1.02
C SER A 77 7.13 -10.47 1.42
N VAL A 78 6.33 -9.41 1.37
CA VAL A 78 6.76 -8.08 1.82
C VAL A 78 6.36 -7.92 3.27
N MET A 79 7.35 -7.62 4.11
CA MET A 79 7.17 -7.32 5.53
C MET A 79 7.73 -5.93 5.80
N TYR A 80 7.06 -5.17 6.66
CA TYR A 80 7.51 -3.85 7.06
C TYR A 80 7.98 -3.91 8.52
N PHE A 81 9.00 -3.14 8.87
CA PHE A 81 9.55 -3.06 10.22
C PHE A 81 9.81 -1.61 10.61
N ASP A 82 9.54 -1.31 11.88
CA ASP A 82 9.94 -0.06 12.50
C ASP A 82 11.49 0.04 12.56
N PRO A 83 12.11 1.11 12.04
CA PRO A 83 13.56 1.20 11.93
C PRO A 83 14.29 1.28 13.28
N VAL A 84 13.59 1.68 14.35
CA VAL A 84 14.18 1.81 15.68
C VAL A 84 14.09 0.49 16.46
N SER A 85 12.88 -0.05 16.58
CA SER A 85 12.58 -1.23 17.40
C SER A 85 12.62 -2.56 16.66
N LEU A 86 12.72 -2.56 15.33
CA LEU A 86 12.61 -3.75 14.46
C LEU A 86 11.33 -4.57 14.67
N ARG A 87 10.30 -3.96 15.27
CA ARG A 87 9.00 -4.60 15.40
C ARG A 87 8.35 -4.66 14.02
N GLN A 88 7.85 -5.83 13.65
CA GLN A 88 7.09 -5.97 12.42
C GLN A 88 5.86 -5.06 12.49
N VAL A 89 5.68 -4.27 11.44
CA VAL A 89 4.47 -3.50 11.19
C VAL A 89 3.67 -4.18 10.08
N GLY A 90 2.47 -4.62 10.42
CA GLY A 90 1.42 -4.99 9.48
C GLY A 90 0.99 -3.82 8.60
N GLY A 91 0.16 -4.13 7.61
CA GLY A 91 -0.23 -3.20 6.57
C GLY A 91 -1.12 -2.01 6.98
N ASP A 92 -1.33 -1.79 8.28
CA ASP A 92 -2.29 -0.84 8.86
C ASP A 92 -1.79 -0.32 10.21
N TYR A 93 -0.69 0.45 10.26
CA TYR A 93 -0.19 0.99 11.54
C TYR A 93 -0.66 2.43 11.71
N GLN A 94 -1.67 2.60 12.56
CA GLN A 94 -2.15 3.87 13.10
C GLN A 94 -1.39 4.16 14.41
N GLY A 95 -0.37 5.01 14.36
CA GLY A 95 0.16 5.70 15.53
C GLY A 95 -0.68 6.96 15.80
N PHE A 96 -1.14 7.10 17.04
CA PHE A 96 -2.14 8.06 17.57
C PHE A 96 -1.96 9.53 17.16
#